data_AF-A0AAX1WHH2-F1
#
_entry.id   AF-A0AAX1WHH2-F1
#
_cell.length_a   1.000
_cell.length_b   1.000
_cell.length_c   1.000
_cell.angle_alpha   90.00
_cell.angle_beta   90.00
_cell.angle_gamma   90.00
#
_symmetry.space_group_name_H-M   'P 1'
#
loop_
_entity.id
_entity.type
_entity.pdbx_description
1 polymer ?
#
loop_
_entity_poly.entity_id
_entity_poly.type
_entity_poly.pdbx_seq_one_letter_code
_entity_poly.pdbx_strand_id
1 'polypeptide(L)'
;MSVKRYDLVGDMDGNCNLNEARMEHSDDGSYVSYEDYAALEARCAALAAENAGLKEACGGDGSYRDCPACAHSEYIEAPETPATDAFLAEVRAQGVEAAIEHLLNKFEGTGHIGVPVMALEWLAQELRKEAAQ
;
A
#
# COMPACT_ATOMS: atom_id res chain seq x y z
N MET A 1 3.75 -2.27 -0.69
CA MET A 1 2.52 -2.32 -1.50
C MET A 1 2.73 -3.39 -2.54
N SER A 2 2.06 -4.53 -2.41
CA SER A 2 2.16 -5.63 -3.37
C SER A 2 1.00 -5.50 -4.35
N VAL A 3 1.31 -5.10 -5.59
CA VAL A 3 0.36 -5.24 -6.69
C VAL A 3 0.19 -6.73 -6.93
N LYS A 4 -1.03 -7.24 -6.79
CA LYS A 4 -1.31 -8.64 -7.09
C LYS A 4 -1.05 -8.90 -8.56
N ARG A 5 -0.24 -9.91 -8.82
CA ARG A 5 0.16 -10.31 -10.15
C ARG A 5 -0.42 -11.67 -10.46
N TYR A 6 -0.74 -11.87 -11.72
CA TYR A 6 -1.46 -13.03 -12.20
C TYR A 6 -0.83 -13.56 -13.47
N ASP A 7 -0.78 -14.88 -13.59
CA ASP A 7 -0.51 -15.56 -14.84
C ASP A 7 -1.76 -16.21 -15.38
N LEU A 8 -1.87 -16.23 -16.72
CA LEU A 8 -2.89 -16.98 -17.39
C LEU A 8 -2.43 -18.44 -17.47
N VAL A 9 -3.11 -19.31 -16.75
CA VAL A 9 -2.85 -20.75 -16.71
C VAL A 9 -3.97 -21.47 -17.45
N GLY A 10 -3.60 -22.42 -18.28
CA GLY A 10 -4.52 -23.27 -19.03
C GLY A 10 -3.75 -24.29 -19.85
N ASP A 11 -4.44 -25.32 -20.29
CA ASP A 11 -3.85 -26.37 -21.11
C ASP A 11 -3.98 -26.00 -22.59
N MET A 12 -2.84 -25.81 -23.25
CA MET A 12 -2.79 -25.66 -24.70
C MET A 12 -3.05 -27.01 -25.36
N ASP A 13 -4.12 -27.09 -26.16
CA ASP A 13 -4.32 -28.24 -27.02
C ASP A 13 -3.38 -28.22 -28.25
N GLY A 14 -3.33 -29.34 -28.98
CA GLY A 14 -2.53 -29.45 -30.21
C GLY A 14 -2.98 -28.53 -31.36
N ASN A 15 -4.06 -27.78 -31.17
CA ASN A 15 -4.63 -26.80 -32.11
C ASN A 15 -4.44 -25.35 -31.63
N CYS A 16 -3.61 -25.13 -30.60
CA CYS A 16 -3.34 -23.82 -29.99
C CYS A 16 -4.57 -23.17 -29.35
N ASN A 17 -5.58 -23.95 -28.96
CA ASN A 17 -6.65 -23.45 -28.10
C ASN A 17 -6.23 -23.62 -26.64
N LEU A 18 -6.48 -22.58 -25.84
CA LEU A 18 -6.27 -22.62 -24.41
C LEU A 18 -7.54 -23.13 -23.73
N ASN A 19 -7.51 -24.36 -23.23
CA ASN A 19 -8.58 -24.95 -22.44
C ASN A 19 -8.37 -24.65 -20.95
N GLU A 20 -9.47 -24.61 -20.19
CA GLU A 20 -9.44 -24.39 -18.73
C GLU A 20 -8.70 -23.11 -18.30
N ALA A 21 -8.75 -22.09 -19.17
CA ALA A 21 -8.10 -20.81 -18.98
C ALA A 21 -8.57 -20.12 -17.69
N ARG A 22 -7.64 -19.83 -16.79
CA ARG A 22 -7.88 -19.13 -15.52
C ARG A 22 -6.71 -18.25 -15.14
N MET A 23 -6.97 -17.23 -14.34
CA MET A 23 -5.94 -16.37 -13.77
C MET A 23 -5.51 -16.92 -12.41
N GLU A 24 -4.23 -17.20 -12.24
CA GLU A 24 -3.66 -17.64 -10.97
C GLU A 24 -2.71 -16.58 -10.41
N HIS A 25 -2.71 -16.40 -9.08
CA HIS A 25 -1.79 -15.47 -8.45
C HIS A 25 -0.35 -15.98 -8.60
N SER A 26 0.54 -15.08 -9.01
CA SER A 26 1.97 -15.37 -9.18
C SER A 26 2.77 -14.14 -8.80
N ASP A 27 3.89 -14.31 -8.10
CA ASP A 27 4.73 -13.20 -7.63
C ASP A 27 5.40 -12.45 -8.80
N ASP A 28 5.65 -13.13 -9.92
CA ASP A 28 6.23 -12.59 -11.15
C ASP A 28 5.23 -12.52 -12.31
N GLY A 29 3.93 -12.68 -12.00
CA GLY A 29 2.89 -12.79 -13.01
C GLY A 29 2.80 -11.62 -13.99
N SER A 30 2.45 -11.94 -15.24
CA SER A 30 2.46 -10.99 -16.36
C SER A 30 1.26 -10.03 -16.39
N TYR A 31 0.20 -10.34 -15.64
CA TYR A 31 -1.07 -9.61 -15.66
C TYR A 31 -1.40 -9.02 -14.29
N VAL A 32 -2.16 -7.93 -14.29
CA VAL A 32 -2.71 -7.26 -13.10
C VAL A 32 -4.19 -7.04 -13.33
N SER A 33 -5.02 -7.23 -12.31
CA SER A 33 -6.45 -6.94 -12.43
C SER A 33 -6.70 -5.43 -12.61
N TYR A 34 -7.71 -5.06 -13.38
CA TYR A 34 -8.03 -3.65 -13.60
C TYR A 34 -8.36 -2.93 -12.27
N GLU A 35 -9.04 -3.62 -11.35
CA GLU A 35 -9.43 -3.07 -10.06
C GLU A 35 -8.21 -2.73 -9.19
N ASP A 36 -7.20 -3.61 -9.14
CA ASP A 36 -5.96 -3.37 -8.40
C ASP A 36 -5.18 -2.18 -9.00
N TYR A 37 -5.14 -2.07 -10.33
CA TYR A 37 -4.47 -0.97 -11.01
C TYR A 37 -5.19 0.36 -10.79
N ALA A 38 -6.52 0.40 -10.92
CA ALA A 38 -7.31 1.60 -10.72
C ALA A 38 -7.21 2.14 -9.28
N ALA A 39 -7.18 1.24 -8.29
CA ALA A 39 -6.97 1.62 -6.88
C ALA A 39 -5.59 2.26 -6.66
N LEU A 40 -4.54 1.72 -7.29
CA LEU A 40 -3.20 2.28 -7.24
C LEU A 40 -3.13 3.66 -7.91
N GLU A 41 -3.71 3.79 -9.11
CA GLU A 41 -3.74 5.06 -9.85
C GLU A 41 -4.44 6.17 -9.05
N ALA A 42 -5.58 5.84 -8.40
CA ALA A 42 -6.30 6.79 -7.55
C ALA A 42 -5.45 7.26 -6.36
N ARG A 43 -4.69 6.36 -5.72
CA ARG A 43 -3.78 6.72 -4.61
C ARG A 43 -2.62 7.59 -5.09
N CYS A 44 -2.02 7.25 -6.23
CA CYS A 44 -0.96 8.07 -6.82
C CYS A 44 -1.48 9.48 -7.17
N ALA A 45 -2.69 9.59 -7.71
CA ALA A 45 -3.31 10.88 -8.00
C ALA A 45 -3.56 11.70 -6.71
N ALA A 46 -4.06 11.06 -5.65
CA ALA A 46 -4.27 11.72 -4.36
C ALA A 46 -2.96 12.22 -3.73
N LEU A 47 -1.92 11.37 -3.68
CA LEU A 47 -0.59 11.76 -3.20
C LEU A 47 0.03 12.86 -4.07
N ALA A 48 -0.15 12.81 -5.39
CA ALA A 48 0.36 13.86 -6.29
C ALA A 48 -0.35 15.20 -6.05
N ALA A 49 -1.65 15.19 -5.84
CA ALA A 49 -2.44 16.38 -5.51
C ALA A 49 -2.02 16.97 -4.15
N GLU A 50 -1.85 16.13 -3.13
CA GLU A 50 -1.37 16.54 -1.82
C GLU A 50 0.05 17.14 -1.90
N ASN A 51 0.97 16.47 -2.62
CA ASN A 51 2.32 16.99 -2.83
C ASN A 51 2.35 18.32 -3.60
N ALA A 52 1.41 18.54 -4.53
CA ALA A 52 1.25 19.83 -5.20
C ALA A 52 0.80 20.91 -4.21
N GLY A 53 -0.20 20.62 -3.38
CA GLY A 53 -0.67 21.52 -2.32
C GLY A 53 0.40 21.86 -1.29
N LEU A 54 1.19 20.87 -0.85
CA LEU A 54 2.33 21.07 0.05
C LEU A 54 3.40 21.97 -0.58
N LYS A 55 3.70 21.79 -1.87
CA LYS A 55 4.64 22.66 -2.59
C LYS A 55 4.15 24.09 -2.69
N GLU A 56 2.87 24.30 -3.00
CA GLU A 56 2.27 25.63 -3.04
C GLU A 56 2.27 26.30 -1.66
N ALA A 57 1.90 25.57 -0.61
CA ALA A 57 1.93 26.06 0.78
C ALA A 57 3.35 26.47 1.22
N CYS A 58 4.38 25.76 0.73
CA CYS A 58 5.78 26.01 1.05
C CYS A 58 6.50 26.94 0.05
N GLY A 59 5.77 27.72 -0.76
CA GLY A 59 6.35 28.75 -1.63
C GLY A 59 6.92 28.25 -2.98
N GLY A 60 6.82 26.94 -3.26
CA GLY A 60 7.07 26.33 -4.57
C GLY A 60 8.51 26.33 -5.09
N ASP A 61 9.38 27.19 -4.57
CA ASP A 61 10.78 27.39 -4.99
C ASP A 61 11.79 26.57 -4.17
N GLY A 62 11.33 25.89 -3.11
CA GLY A 62 12.17 25.12 -2.20
C GLY A 62 13.05 25.98 -1.29
N SER A 63 12.82 27.29 -1.23
CA SER A 63 13.54 28.18 -0.34
C SER A 63 12.83 28.27 1.01
N TYR A 64 13.54 27.89 2.07
CA TYR A 64 13.03 28.03 3.45
C TYR A 64 12.99 29.50 3.92
N ARG A 65 13.54 30.42 3.11
CA ARG A 65 13.89 31.78 3.54
C ARG A 65 12.76 32.80 3.35
N ASP A 66 11.82 32.52 2.43
CA ASP A 66 10.66 33.37 2.14
C ASP A 66 9.35 32.57 2.02
N CYS A 67 9.31 31.35 2.55
CA CYS A 67 8.08 30.56 2.60
C CYS A 67 7.10 31.20 3.62
N PRO A 68 5.88 31.64 3.21
CA PRO A 68 4.92 32.29 4.11
C PRO A 68 4.47 31.38 5.27
N ALA A 69 4.47 30.06 5.02
CA ALA A 69 4.20 29.04 6.04
C ALA A 69 5.42 28.74 6.93
N CYS A 70 6.65 29.12 6.55
CA CYS A 70 7.89 28.68 7.21
C CYS A 70 8.70 29.83 7.84
N ALA A 71 8.52 31.08 7.37
CA ALA A 71 9.46 32.18 7.62
C ALA A 71 8.92 33.28 8.55
N HIS A 72 7.67 33.25 9.03
CA HIS A 72 7.15 34.39 9.80
C HIS A 72 6.18 34.13 10.97
N SER A 73 5.96 32.88 11.40
CA SER A 73 5.09 32.61 12.55
C SER A 73 5.78 31.75 13.60
N GLU A 74 5.65 32.15 14.87
CA GLU A 74 6.04 31.37 16.05
C GLU A 74 5.20 30.10 16.20
N TYR A 75 4.12 29.97 15.42
CA TYR A 75 3.29 28.76 15.27
C TYR A 75 2.98 28.50 13.80
N ILE A 76 3.62 27.46 13.25
CA ILE A 76 3.28 26.91 11.94
C ILE A 76 2.37 25.72 12.22
N GLU A 77 1.08 25.84 11.92
CA GLU A 77 0.20 24.68 11.83
C GLU A 77 0.60 23.92 10.56
N ALA A 78 1.16 22.73 10.73
CA ALA A 78 1.50 21.88 9.59
C ALA A 78 0.22 21.54 8.82
N PRO A 79 0.20 21.64 7.48
CA PRO A 79 -0.94 21.21 6.70
C PRO A 79 -1.21 19.72 6.94
N GLU A 80 -2.48 19.36 7.09
CA GLU A 80 -2.89 17.96 7.18
C GLU A 80 -2.55 17.24 5.88
N THR A 81 -2.09 15.99 6.00
CA THR A 81 -1.66 15.16 4.86
C THR A 81 -2.39 13.82 4.86
N PRO A 82 -3.72 13.80 4.68
CA PRO A 82 -4.52 12.59 4.82
C PRO A 82 -4.12 11.49 3.83
N ALA A 83 -3.65 11.82 2.62
CA ALA A 83 -3.18 10.82 1.67
C ALA A 83 -1.85 10.20 2.12
N THR A 84 -0.93 11.01 2.65
CA THR A 84 0.32 10.52 3.25
C THR A 84 0.06 9.69 4.51
N ASP A 85 -0.84 10.14 5.39
CA ASP A 85 -1.20 9.42 6.61
C ASP A 85 -1.84 8.08 6.30
N ALA A 86 -2.74 8.05 5.31
CA ALA A 86 -3.33 6.80 4.82
C ALA A 86 -2.28 5.85 4.24
N PHE A 87 -1.32 6.38 3.47
CA PHE A 87 -0.21 5.60 2.94
C PHE A 87 0.69 5.04 4.06
N LEU A 88 1.03 5.85 5.07
CA LEU A 88 1.85 5.40 6.20
C LEU A 88 1.14 4.33 7.03
N ALA A 89 -0.18 4.44 7.24
CA ALA A 89 -0.94 3.42 7.93
C ALA A 89 -0.94 2.09 7.18
N GLU A 90 -1.05 2.12 5.85
CA GLU A 90 -0.91 0.95 5.00
C GLU A 90 0.49 0.32 5.09
N VAL A 91 1.55 1.14 5.07
CA VAL A 91 2.93 0.66 5.23
C VAL A 91 3.13 0.00 6.61
N ARG A 92 2.56 0.59 7.67
CA ARG A 92 2.56 -0.03 9.01
C ARG A 92 1.85 -1.38 9.00
N ALA A 93 0.68 -1.48 8.37
CA ALA A 93 -0.06 -2.74 8.24
C ALA A 93 0.75 -3.81 7.48
N GLN A 94 1.42 -3.43 6.38
CA GLN A 94 2.31 -4.33 5.63
C GLN A 94 3.51 -4.81 6.48
N GLY A 95 4.05 -3.95 7.35
CA GLY A 95 5.09 -4.35 8.30
C GLY A 95 4.61 -5.41 9.30
N VAL A 96 3.35 -5.32 9.75
CA VAL A 96 2.73 -6.34 10.60
C VAL A 96 2.53 -7.65 9.85
N GLU A 97 2.11 -7.60 8.58
CA GLU A 97 1.97 -8.78 7.73
C GLU A 97 3.31 -9.50 7.48
N ALA A 98 4.38 -8.75 7.20
CA ALA A 98 5.71 -9.31 7.09
C ALA A 98 6.19 -9.96 8.40
N ALA A 99 5.82 -9.39 9.55
CA ALA A 99 6.10 -10.00 10.86
C ALA A 99 5.31 -11.30 11.07
N ILE A 100 4.03 -11.34 10.66
CA ILE A 100 3.21 -12.56 10.70
C ILE A 100 3.84 -13.65 9.84
N GLU A 101 4.22 -13.35 8.60
CA GLU A 101 4.88 -14.29 7.70
C GLU A 101 6.18 -14.83 8.29
N HIS A 102 7.01 -13.96 8.87
CA HIS A 102 8.24 -14.36 9.55
C HIS A 102 7.96 -15.30 10.73
N LEU A 103 6.93 -15.04 11.53
CA LEU A 103 6.53 -15.89 12.65
C LEU A 103 6.02 -17.26 12.16
N LEU A 104 5.18 -17.27 11.12
CA LEU A 104 4.64 -18.50 10.53
C LEU A 104 5.77 -19.42 10.03
N ASN A 105 6.74 -18.85 9.31
CA ASN A 105 7.89 -19.58 8.81
C ASN A 105 8.79 -20.08 9.97
N LYS A 106 9.12 -19.21 10.92
CA LYS A 106 10.02 -19.54 12.03
C LYS A 106 9.50 -20.64 12.96
N PHE A 107 8.18 -20.72 13.13
CA PHE A 107 7.51 -21.63 14.04
C PHE A 107 6.68 -22.69 13.32
N GLU A 108 6.99 -22.96 12.06
CA GLU A 108 6.31 -23.97 11.26
C GLU A 108 6.29 -25.33 12.00
N GLY A 109 5.10 -25.95 12.09
CA GLY A 109 4.91 -27.23 12.77
C GLY A 109 4.79 -27.19 14.30
N THR A 110 4.90 -26.02 14.95
CA THR A 110 4.84 -25.94 16.43
C THR A 110 3.42 -25.79 16.99
N GLY A 111 2.40 -25.46 16.16
CA GLY A 111 0.99 -25.38 16.56
C GLY A 111 0.62 -24.31 17.61
N HIS A 112 1.59 -23.54 18.12
CA HIS A 112 1.41 -22.66 19.29
C HIS A 112 1.36 -21.15 18.98
N ILE A 113 1.38 -20.74 17.71
CA ILE A 113 1.43 -19.32 17.31
C ILE A 113 0.11 -18.75 16.79
N GLY A 114 -0.97 -19.52 16.74
CA GLY A 114 -2.24 -19.10 16.14
C GLY A 114 -2.88 -17.87 16.81
N VAL A 115 -2.92 -17.82 18.15
CA VAL A 115 -3.52 -16.69 18.88
C VAL A 115 -2.72 -15.39 18.69
N PRO A 116 -1.38 -15.38 18.83
CA PRO A 116 -0.57 -14.22 18.47
C PRO A 116 -0.72 -13.76 17.02
N VAL A 117 -0.78 -14.70 16.06
CA VAL A 117 -0.96 -14.37 14.64
C VAL A 117 -2.31 -13.70 14.39
N MET A 118 -3.41 -14.22 14.92
CA MET A 118 -4.74 -13.60 14.79
C MET A 118 -4.78 -12.18 15.38
N ALA A 119 -4.07 -11.95 16.51
CA ALA A 119 -4.00 -10.62 17.10
C ALA A 119 -3.23 -9.63 16.21
N LEU A 120 -2.17 -10.09 15.54
CA LEU A 120 -1.42 -9.27 14.57
C LEU A 120 -2.23 -9.04 13.28
N GLU A 121 -2.97 -10.03 12.79
CA GLU A 121 -3.88 -9.86 11.65
C GLU A 121 -4.93 -8.78 11.93
N TRP A 122 -5.49 -8.79 13.14
CA TRP A 122 -6.42 -7.76 13.58
C TRP A 122 -5.75 -6.37 13.63
N LEU A 123 -4.54 -6.26 14.20
CA LEU A 123 -3.78 -5.01 14.24
C LEU A 123 -3.52 -4.45 12.84
N ALA A 124 -3.15 -5.31 11.88
CA ALA A 124 -2.94 -4.91 10.49
C ALA A 124 -4.23 -4.35 9.85
N GLN A 125 -5.40 -4.91 10.17
CA GLN A 125 -6.68 -4.39 9.70
C GLN A 125 -7.05 -3.06 10.35
N GLU A 126 -6.76 -2.89 11.64
CA GLU A 126 -7.09 -1.65 12.36
C GLU A 126 -6.26 -0.47 11.85
N LEU A 127 -4.96 -0.69 11.63
CA LEU A 127 -4.06 0.31 11.03
C LEU A 127 -4.57 0.80 9.66
N ARG A 128 -5.27 -0.04 8.89
CA ARG A 128 -5.87 0.36 7.61
C ARG A 128 -7.15 1.17 7.77
N LYS A 129 -7.86 1.06 8.90
CA LYS A 129 -9.09 1.81 9.18
C LYS A 129 -8.80 3.18 9.76
N GLU A 130 -7.74 3.30 10.56
CA GLU A 130 -7.28 4.59 11.11
C GLU A 130 -6.90 5.59 9.99
N ALA A 131 -6.50 5.10 8.81
CA ALA A 131 -6.22 5.89 7.61
C ALA A 131 -7.42 6.66 7.02
N ALA A 132 -8.65 6.30 7.40
CA ALA A 132 -9.88 6.83 6.80
C ALA A 132 -10.60 7.87 7.68
N GLN A 133 -10.00 8.26 8.82
CA GLN A 133 -10.55 9.23 9.77
C GLN A 133 -9.93 10.61 9.60
#